data_AF-A0A1E3TM53-F1
#
_entry.id   AF-A0A1E3TM53-F1
#
_cell.length_a   1.000
_cell.length_b   1.000
_cell.length_c   1.000
_cell.angle_alpha   90.00
_cell.angle_beta   90.00
_cell.angle_gamma   90.00
#
_symmetry.space_group_name_H-M   'P 1'
#
loop_
_entity.id
_entity.type
_entity.pdbx_description
1 polymer ?
#
loop_
_entity_poly.entity_id
_entity_poly.type
_entity_poly.pdbx_seq_one_letter_code
_entity_poly.pdbx_strand_id
1 'polypeptide(L)'
;MRRSVRHVRHVLVAAGVVALAVATSASPSTAAFAPPSAITGVASIQPANGEVVGVAHPVIVTFTGPVANRSAAERTIKVSSPTHTTGHFDWVNDTVVQWIPDSYWPPRSHVDLSVHGLSTGFETGDEVRGVASISAHTFTVSINGEVVRTMPASMGKPSRPTPIGSYSALSKERTVVMDSRTIGIPLSSPDGYKITASYAVRVTWSGVYVHSAPWSVDSQGYANVSHGCINLSPDNAAWYFDTVRLGDPIEVIA
;
A
#
# COMPACT_ATOMS: atom_id res chain seq x y z
N MET A 1 -71.91 -91.45 34.92
CA MET A 1 -73.08 -90.54 34.84
C MET A 1 -72.61 -89.12 35.12
N ARG A 2 -72.94 -88.16 34.23
CA ARG A 2 -73.08 -86.70 34.43
C ARG A 2 -71.78 -85.89 34.68
N ARG A 3 -71.34 -85.04 33.73
CA ARG A 3 -71.79 -83.64 33.44
C ARG A 3 -71.37 -82.68 34.59
N SER A 4 -70.91 -81.44 34.41
CA SER A 4 -70.74 -80.51 33.28
C SER A 4 -70.34 -79.12 33.88
N VAL A 5 -70.05 -78.15 32.99
CA VAL A 5 -70.22 -76.67 33.11
C VAL A 5 -68.94 -75.91 33.52
N ARG A 6 -68.21 -75.23 32.59
CA ARG A 6 -68.37 -73.82 32.05
C ARG A 6 -68.04 -72.78 33.14
N HIS A 7 -67.37 -71.63 32.96
CA HIS A 7 -66.97 -70.72 31.87
C HIS A 7 -65.71 -69.95 32.38
N VAL A 8 -64.91 -69.21 31.60
CA VAL A 8 -65.16 -67.82 31.15
C VAL A 8 -64.03 -67.36 30.20
N ARG A 9 -64.46 -66.48 29.28
CA ARG A 9 -63.80 -65.63 28.27
C ARG A 9 -62.48 -64.98 28.77
N HIS A 10 -61.54 -64.57 27.94
CA HIS A 10 -61.63 -63.41 27.03
C HIS A 10 -60.56 -63.46 25.93
N VAL A 11 -60.98 -63.21 24.69
CA VAL A 11 -60.11 -62.90 23.55
C VAL A 11 -59.87 -61.39 23.57
N LEU A 12 -58.61 -60.97 23.71
CA LEU A 12 -58.18 -59.60 23.47
C LEU A 12 -57.70 -59.51 22.01
N VAL A 13 -58.47 -58.80 21.18
CA VAL A 13 -58.05 -58.39 19.84
C VAL A 13 -57.30 -57.06 19.97
N ALA A 14 -55.99 -57.07 19.75
CA ALA A 14 -55.22 -55.85 19.55
C ALA A 14 -55.14 -55.56 18.04
N ALA A 15 -55.84 -54.52 17.59
CA ALA A 15 -55.70 -53.99 16.25
C ALA A 15 -54.43 -53.13 16.18
N GLY A 16 -53.38 -53.64 15.53
CA GLY A 16 -52.19 -52.86 15.18
C GLY A 16 -52.42 -52.14 13.86
N VAL A 17 -52.49 -50.81 13.88
CA VAL A 17 -52.43 -49.99 12.67
C VAL A 17 -50.96 -49.93 12.23
N VAL A 18 -50.63 -50.55 11.10
CA VAL A 18 -49.32 -50.40 10.45
C VAL A 18 -49.35 -49.10 9.63
N ALA A 19 -48.75 -48.04 10.16
CA ALA A 19 -48.42 -46.86 9.36
C ALA A 19 -47.12 -47.16 8.60
N LEU A 20 -47.22 -47.34 7.28
CA LEU A 20 -46.07 -47.51 6.41
C LEU A 20 -45.41 -46.13 6.21
N ALA A 21 -44.38 -45.84 7.02
CA ALA A 21 -43.52 -44.68 6.77
C ALA A 21 -42.60 -45.01 5.58
N VAL A 22 -42.87 -44.41 4.43
CA VAL A 22 -41.96 -44.45 3.28
C VAL A 22 -40.77 -43.55 3.60
N ALA A 23 -39.67 -44.14 4.07
CA ALA A 23 -38.41 -43.42 4.20
C ALA A 23 -37.83 -43.20 2.81
N THR A 24 -37.98 -41.99 2.27
CA THR A 24 -37.23 -41.55 1.10
C THR A 24 -35.79 -41.31 1.53
N SER A 25 -34.89 -42.25 1.20
CA SER A 25 -33.45 -42.04 1.37
C SER A 25 -32.99 -40.96 0.38
N ALA A 26 -32.76 -39.74 0.88
CA ALA A 26 -32.07 -38.71 0.11
C ALA A 26 -30.59 -39.09 -0.01
N SER A 27 -30.11 -39.28 -1.23
CA SER A 27 -28.67 -39.45 -1.49
C SER A 27 -27.92 -38.19 -1.03
N PRO A 28 -26.75 -38.31 -0.37
CA PRO A 28 -25.94 -37.13 -0.08
C PRO A 28 -25.47 -36.52 -1.40
N SER A 29 -25.96 -35.32 -1.71
CA SER A 29 -25.41 -34.51 -2.79
C SER A 29 -23.98 -34.14 -2.43
N THR A 30 -23.00 -34.74 -3.09
CA THR A 30 -21.63 -34.25 -3.07
C THR A 30 -21.63 -32.89 -3.76
N ALA A 31 -21.59 -31.81 -2.97
CA ALA A 31 -21.29 -30.50 -3.52
C ALA A 31 -19.90 -30.59 -4.17
N ALA A 32 -19.84 -30.44 -5.48
CA ALA A 32 -18.57 -30.31 -6.18
C ALA A 32 -17.86 -29.07 -5.60
N PHE A 33 -16.75 -29.28 -4.89
CA PHE A 33 -15.86 -28.19 -4.55
C PHE A 33 -15.41 -27.61 -5.90
N ALA A 34 -15.79 -26.37 -6.21
CA ALA A 34 -15.14 -25.66 -7.30
C ALA A 34 -13.62 -25.74 -7.01
N PRO A 35 -12.79 -26.13 -7.99
CA PRO A 35 -11.35 -26.08 -7.79
C PRO A 35 -11.01 -24.66 -7.31
N PRO A 36 -10.16 -24.49 -6.29
CA PRO A 36 -9.75 -23.16 -5.86
C PRO A 36 -9.32 -22.42 -7.12
N SER A 37 -9.92 -21.25 -7.37
CA SER A 37 -9.50 -20.39 -8.47
C SER A 37 -7.99 -20.32 -8.43
N ALA A 38 -7.33 -20.70 -9.53
CA ALA A 38 -5.87 -20.73 -9.59
C ALA A 38 -5.37 -19.40 -9.05
N ILE A 39 -4.61 -19.43 -7.95
CA ILE A 39 -4.12 -18.20 -7.33
C ILE A 39 -3.19 -17.56 -8.36
N THR A 40 -3.51 -16.32 -8.76
CA THR A 40 -2.70 -15.59 -9.74
C THR A 40 -1.24 -15.56 -9.27
N GLY A 41 -0.30 -15.86 -10.16
CA GLY A 41 1.12 -15.87 -9.81
C GLY A 41 1.62 -14.51 -9.33
N VAL A 42 2.72 -14.50 -8.59
CA VAL A 42 3.42 -13.27 -8.17
C VAL A 42 4.48 -12.96 -9.21
N ALA A 43 4.41 -11.78 -9.82
CA ALA A 43 5.39 -11.28 -10.78
C ALA A 43 6.58 -10.61 -10.09
N SER A 44 6.31 -9.81 -9.05
CA SER A 44 7.35 -9.15 -8.26
C SER A 44 6.85 -8.79 -6.87
N ILE A 45 7.79 -8.70 -5.93
CA ILE A 45 7.58 -8.17 -4.57
C ILE A 45 8.59 -7.03 -4.40
N GLN A 46 8.11 -5.90 -3.87
CA GLN A 46 8.95 -4.78 -3.43
C GLN A 46 8.67 -4.50 -1.94
N PRO A 47 9.68 -4.19 -1.13
CA PRO A 47 11.11 -4.19 -1.47
C PRO A 47 11.62 -5.57 -1.90
N ALA A 48 12.69 -5.60 -2.69
CA ALA A 48 13.34 -6.85 -3.09
C ALA A 48 14.00 -7.54 -1.89
N ASN A 49 14.28 -8.84 -2.02
CA ASN A 49 14.87 -9.61 -0.92
C ASN A 49 16.23 -9.03 -0.49
N GLY A 50 16.33 -8.64 0.79
CA GLY A 50 17.52 -8.02 1.39
C GLY A 50 17.75 -6.55 0.99
N GLU A 51 16.80 -5.92 0.29
CA GLU A 51 16.90 -4.49 -0.06
C GLU A 51 16.80 -3.62 1.20
N VAL A 52 17.58 -2.54 1.26
CA VAL A 52 17.49 -1.54 2.33
C VAL A 52 16.63 -0.37 1.87
N VAL A 53 15.50 -0.16 2.52
CA VAL A 53 14.54 0.91 2.18
C VAL A 53 14.32 1.87 3.34
N GLY A 54 13.65 2.98 3.07
CA GLY A 54 13.20 3.92 4.09
C GLY A 54 12.05 3.39 4.94
N VAL A 55 11.86 4.00 6.10
CA VAL A 55 10.94 3.49 7.13
C VAL A 55 9.44 3.62 6.78
N ALA A 56 9.10 4.31 5.68
CA ALA A 56 7.73 4.45 5.17
C ALA A 56 7.48 3.68 3.86
N HIS A 57 8.37 2.76 3.48
CA HIS A 57 8.19 1.97 2.25
C HIS A 57 6.99 1.00 2.39
N PRO A 58 6.00 1.00 1.47
CA PRO A 58 4.95 -0.01 1.47
C PRO A 58 5.47 -1.36 0.93
N VAL A 59 4.84 -2.47 1.31
CA VAL A 59 5.10 -3.75 0.62
C VAL A 59 4.23 -3.79 -0.62
N ILE A 60 4.82 -3.87 -1.80
CA ILE A 60 4.11 -3.87 -3.08
C ILE A 60 4.19 -5.27 -3.68
N VAL A 61 3.04 -5.86 -3.99
CA VAL A 61 2.95 -7.15 -4.67
C VAL A 61 2.29 -6.94 -6.02
N THR A 62 3.05 -7.26 -7.08
CA THR A 62 2.56 -7.27 -8.46
C THR A 62 2.27 -8.71 -8.85
N PHE A 63 1.05 -8.98 -9.31
CA PHE A 63 0.62 -10.28 -9.79
C PHE A 63 0.85 -10.41 -11.30
N THR A 64 0.99 -11.65 -11.79
CA THR A 64 1.19 -11.96 -13.22
C THR A 64 -0.06 -11.71 -14.08
N GLY A 65 -1.18 -11.34 -13.47
CA GLY A 65 -2.45 -11.05 -14.13
C GLY A 65 -3.47 -10.47 -13.16
N PRO A 66 -4.69 -10.16 -13.62
CA PRO A 66 -5.75 -9.63 -12.78
C PRO A 66 -6.12 -10.58 -11.62
N VAL A 67 -6.34 -10.01 -10.44
CA VAL A 67 -6.75 -10.77 -9.24
C VAL A 67 -8.27 -10.68 -9.07
N ALA A 68 -8.95 -11.78 -9.32
CA ALA A 68 -10.41 -11.86 -9.19
C ALA A 68 -10.89 -11.83 -7.72
N ASN A 69 -10.12 -12.41 -6.79
CA ASN A 69 -10.46 -12.47 -5.36
C ASN A 69 -9.40 -11.76 -4.52
N ARG A 70 -9.56 -10.44 -4.37
CA ARG A 70 -8.63 -9.58 -3.64
C ARG A 70 -8.44 -9.99 -2.17
N SER A 71 -9.53 -10.31 -1.46
CA SER A 71 -9.44 -10.76 -0.05
C SER A 71 -8.70 -12.09 0.10
N ALA A 72 -8.82 -13.01 -0.86
CA ALA A 72 -8.03 -14.24 -0.83
C ALA A 72 -6.54 -13.96 -1.05
N ALA A 73 -6.18 -13.05 -1.97
CA ALA A 73 -4.79 -12.65 -2.22
C ALA A 73 -4.20 -11.87 -1.03
N GLU A 74 -4.97 -11.02 -0.36
CA GLU A 74 -4.50 -10.32 0.84
C GLU A 74 -4.12 -11.30 1.96
N ARG A 75 -4.88 -12.39 2.15
CA ARG A 75 -4.59 -13.43 3.17
C ARG A 75 -3.31 -14.24 2.90
N THR A 76 -2.81 -14.23 1.66
CA THR A 76 -1.56 -14.92 1.31
C THR A 76 -0.33 -14.02 1.52
N ILE A 77 -0.53 -12.73 1.81
CA ILE A 77 0.50 -11.76 2.15
C ILE A 77 0.56 -11.62 3.66
N LYS A 78 1.67 -12.05 4.25
CA LYS A 78 1.94 -11.93 5.69
C LYS A 78 3.17 -11.06 5.88
N VAL A 79 3.07 -10.11 6.80
CA VAL A 79 4.17 -9.23 7.19
C VAL A 79 4.42 -9.38 8.68
N SER A 80 5.70 -9.45 9.06
CA SER A 80 6.14 -9.54 10.45
C SER A 80 7.32 -8.61 10.67
N SER A 81 7.18 -7.67 11.60
CA SER A 81 8.25 -6.76 12.01
C SER A 81 8.53 -6.89 13.51
N PRO A 82 9.71 -6.46 14.00
CA PRO A 82 10.07 -6.53 15.41
C PRO A 82 9.07 -5.84 16.35
N THR A 83 8.41 -4.79 15.89
CA THR A 83 7.41 -4.00 16.65
C THR A 83 5.97 -4.39 16.34
N HIS A 84 5.74 -5.49 15.61
CA HIS A 84 4.40 -5.94 15.20
C HIS A 84 3.59 -4.83 14.52
N THR A 85 4.23 -4.10 13.61
CA THR A 85 3.64 -2.99 12.84
C THR A 85 2.37 -3.45 12.14
N THR A 86 1.25 -2.77 12.38
CA THR A 86 -0.01 -2.97 11.67
C THR A 86 -0.03 -2.21 10.35
N GLY A 87 -0.95 -2.56 9.47
CA GLY A 87 -1.11 -1.93 8.18
C GLY A 87 -2.38 -2.35 7.49
N HIS A 88 -2.64 -1.74 6.35
CA HIS A 88 -3.82 -1.99 5.53
C HIS A 88 -3.44 -2.22 4.07
N PHE A 89 -4.31 -2.89 3.33
CA PHE A 89 -4.12 -3.10 1.90
C PHE A 89 -4.79 -1.99 1.09
N ASP A 90 -4.09 -1.51 0.06
CA ASP A 90 -4.63 -0.63 -0.97
C ASP A 90 -4.34 -1.22 -2.35
N TRP A 91 -5.35 -1.23 -3.21
CA TRP A 91 -5.25 -1.79 -4.56
C TRP A 91 -5.07 -0.66 -5.57
N VAL A 92 -3.86 -0.54 -6.10
CA VAL A 92 -3.51 0.47 -7.11
C VAL A 92 -4.24 0.20 -8.42
N ASN A 93 -4.36 -1.08 -8.79
CA ASN A 93 -5.13 -1.57 -9.94
C ASN A 93 -5.41 -3.07 -9.77
N ASP A 94 -5.99 -3.74 -10.78
CA ASP A 94 -6.37 -5.16 -10.68
C ASP A 94 -5.21 -6.15 -10.54
N THR A 95 -3.96 -5.70 -10.70
CA THR A 95 -2.74 -6.53 -10.67
C THR A 95 -1.74 -6.11 -9.60
N VAL A 96 -1.95 -4.98 -8.92
CA VAL A 96 -0.99 -4.43 -7.96
C VAL A 96 -1.70 -4.08 -6.67
N VAL A 97 -1.25 -4.69 -5.57
CA VAL A 97 -1.67 -4.36 -4.21
C VAL A 97 -0.47 -3.86 -3.42
N GLN A 98 -0.73 -2.90 -2.53
CA GLN A 98 0.21 -2.39 -1.56
C GLN A 98 -0.29 -2.74 -0.16
N TRP A 99 0.58 -3.25 0.70
CA TRP A 99 0.37 -3.24 2.14
C TRP A 99 1.10 -2.03 2.71
N ILE A 100 0.35 -1.11 3.28
CA ILE A 100 0.85 0.18 3.76
C ILE A 100 0.91 0.11 5.29
N PRO A 101 2.08 0.33 5.91
CA PRO A 101 2.19 0.35 7.35
C PRO A 101 1.42 1.54 7.95
N ASP A 102 0.67 1.31 9.05
CA ASP A 102 -0.08 2.38 9.74
C ASP A 102 0.84 3.32 10.54
N SER A 103 2.07 2.87 10.82
CA SER A 103 3.14 3.61 11.48
C SER A 103 4.48 3.20 10.85
N TYR A 104 5.47 4.09 10.85
CA TYR A 104 6.77 3.78 10.24
C TYR A 104 7.35 2.46 10.75
N TRP A 105 8.01 1.73 9.85
CA TRP A 105 8.82 0.59 10.23
C TRP A 105 9.86 1.01 11.26
N PRO A 106 10.22 0.13 12.22
CA PRO A 106 11.34 0.42 13.09
C PRO A 106 12.60 0.62 12.25
N PRO A 107 13.42 1.65 12.52
CA PRO A 107 14.65 1.88 11.76
C PRO A 107 15.67 0.76 12.02
N ARG A 108 16.58 0.52 11.06
CA ARG A 108 17.68 -0.46 11.14
C ARG A 108 17.20 -1.86 11.56
N SER A 109 16.11 -2.30 10.97
CA SER A 109 15.40 -3.52 11.36
C SER A 109 15.07 -4.38 10.14
N HIS A 110 15.10 -5.70 10.35
CA HIS A 110 14.62 -6.67 9.38
C HIS A 110 13.10 -6.79 9.44
N VAL A 111 12.46 -6.84 8.27
CA VAL A 111 11.02 -7.13 8.11
C VAL A 111 10.85 -8.40 7.31
N ASP A 112 10.20 -9.39 7.92
CA ASP A 112 9.89 -10.67 7.32
C ASP A 112 8.59 -10.60 6.51
N LEU A 113 8.62 -11.16 5.30
CA LEU A 113 7.49 -11.22 4.38
C LEU A 113 7.25 -12.68 3.94
N SER A 114 5.99 -13.08 3.90
CA SER A 114 5.57 -14.30 3.22
C SER A 114 4.46 -13.96 2.23
N VAL A 115 4.73 -14.14 0.94
CA VAL A 115 3.75 -13.93 -0.14
C VAL A 115 3.53 -15.24 -0.87
N HIS A 116 2.32 -15.78 -0.85
CA HIS A 116 1.99 -17.07 -1.50
C HIS A 116 2.86 -18.22 -0.98
N GLY A 117 3.28 -18.15 0.29
CA GLY A 117 4.17 -19.13 0.92
C GLY A 117 5.66 -18.95 0.58
N LEU A 118 6.01 -18.03 -0.33
CA LEU A 118 7.40 -17.63 -0.56
C LEU A 118 7.84 -16.72 0.57
N SER A 119 8.87 -17.14 1.31
CA SER A 119 9.51 -16.31 2.33
C SER A 119 10.55 -15.40 1.69
N THR A 120 10.50 -14.12 2.05
CA THR A 120 11.43 -13.06 1.64
C THR A 120 11.54 -12.07 2.79
N GLY A 121 12.47 -11.12 2.73
CA GLY A 121 12.54 -10.06 3.73
C GLY A 121 13.28 -8.85 3.19
N PHE A 122 13.20 -7.74 3.91
CA PHE A 122 13.94 -6.53 3.59
C PHE A 122 14.43 -5.85 4.86
N GLU A 123 15.33 -4.90 4.70
CA GLU A 123 15.91 -4.14 5.80
C GLU A 123 15.41 -2.70 5.73
N THR A 124 15.27 -2.07 6.89
CA THR A 124 15.02 -0.63 6.99
C THR A 124 16.32 0.11 7.28
N GLY A 125 16.49 1.27 6.66
CA GLY A 125 17.59 2.18 6.96
C GLY A 125 17.37 2.99 8.23
N ASP A 126 18.15 4.06 8.37
CA ASP A 126 17.82 5.14 9.29
C ASP A 126 16.48 5.79 8.89
N GLU A 127 15.78 6.38 9.86
CA GLU A 127 14.63 7.23 9.57
C GLU A 127 15.11 8.56 9.00
N VAL A 128 15.13 8.72 7.67
CA VAL A 128 15.36 10.02 7.02
C VAL A 128 14.00 10.62 6.70
N ARG A 129 13.60 11.65 7.44
CA ARG A 129 12.28 12.29 7.28
C ARG A 129 12.43 13.70 6.72
N GLY A 130 11.79 13.96 5.59
CA GLY A 130 11.65 15.28 5.00
C GLY A 130 10.31 15.91 5.34
N VAL A 131 10.30 17.16 5.81
CA VAL A 131 9.08 17.94 6.09
C VAL A 131 9.10 19.23 5.28
N ALA A 132 8.20 19.35 4.31
CA ALA A 132 7.96 20.58 3.56
C ALA A 132 6.87 21.40 4.28
N SER A 133 7.21 22.59 4.79
CA SER A 133 6.21 23.52 5.36
C SER A 133 5.90 24.63 4.37
N ILE A 134 4.66 24.64 3.88
CA ILE A 134 4.16 25.59 2.86
C ILE A 134 4.26 27.03 3.37
N SER A 135 3.87 27.28 4.62
CA SER A 135 3.88 28.59 5.27
C SER A 135 5.28 29.06 5.67
N ALA A 136 6.13 28.15 6.15
CA ALA A 136 7.50 28.50 6.55
C ALA A 136 8.48 28.57 5.36
N HIS A 137 8.07 28.12 4.17
CA HIS A 137 8.92 28.06 2.97
C HIS A 137 10.21 27.27 3.20
N THR A 138 10.10 26.15 3.93
CA THR A 138 11.24 25.30 4.25
C THR A 138 11.01 23.84 3.90
N PHE A 139 12.10 23.15 3.63
CA PHE A 139 12.19 21.71 3.61
C PHE A 139 13.20 21.27 4.68
N THR A 140 12.70 20.69 5.77
CA THR A 140 13.52 20.26 6.92
C THR A 140 13.72 18.77 6.87
N VAL A 141 14.98 18.34 6.94
CA VAL A 141 15.37 16.93 6.94
C VAL A 141 15.90 16.57 8.33
N SER A 142 15.30 15.54 8.93
CA SER A 142 15.79 14.90 10.15
C SER A 142 16.25 13.48 9.88
N ILE A 143 17.28 13.04 10.59
CA ILE A 143 17.76 11.65 10.58
C ILE A 143 17.63 11.11 12.01
N ASN A 144 16.84 10.05 12.19
CA ASN A 144 16.55 9.44 13.49
C ASN A 144 16.06 10.45 14.53
N GLY A 145 15.19 11.37 14.12
CA GLY A 145 14.62 12.42 14.97
C GLY A 145 15.48 13.67 15.17
N GLU A 146 16.74 13.68 14.74
CA GLU A 146 17.62 14.85 14.83
C GLU A 146 17.57 15.66 13.53
N VAL A 147 17.28 16.96 13.61
CA VAL A 147 17.32 17.85 12.44
C VAL A 147 18.75 18.03 11.97
N VAL A 148 19.04 17.55 10.76
CA VAL A 148 20.38 17.63 10.15
C VAL A 148 20.49 18.76 9.12
N ARG A 149 19.36 19.20 8.54
CA ARG A 149 19.34 20.28 7.55
C ARG A 149 17.98 20.93 7.43
N THR A 150 17.94 22.26 7.51
CA THR A 150 16.78 23.08 7.15
C THR A 150 17.10 23.86 5.88
N MET A 151 16.33 23.61 4.82
CA MET A 151 16.58 24.17 3.50
C MET A 151 15.51 25.22 3.18
N PRO A 152 15.89 26.40 2.67
CA PRO A 152 14.94 27.27 1.98
C PRO A 152 14.32 26.51 0.81
N ALA A 153 13.00 26.56 0.70
CA ALA A 153 12.24 25.85 -0.32
C ALA A 153 11.14 26.75 -0.91
N SER A 154 10.68 26.40 -2.10
CA SER A 154 9.48 27.01 -2.71
C SER A 154 8.54 25.90 -3.18
N MET A 155 7.34 25.87 -2.63
CA MET A 155 6.31 24.89 -2.97
C MET A 155 5.38 25.42 -4.08
N GLY A 156 4.28 24.72 -4.31
CA GLY A 156 3.26 25.06 -5.29
C GLY A 156 2.58 26.40 -4.99
N LYS A 157 2.48 27.25 -6.02
CA LYS A 157 1.76 28.53 -5.96
C LYS A 157 0.28 28.33 -5.61
N PRO A 158 -0.46 29.34 -5.11
CA PRO A 158 -1.85 29.17 -4.68
C PRO A 158 -2.79 28.57 -5.73
N SER A 159 -2.57 28.84 -7.03
CA SER A 159 -3.38 28.25 -8.11
C SER A 159 -3.03 26.78 -8.43
N ARG A 160 -1.88 26.28 -7.94
CA ARG A 160 -1.36 24.92 -8.11
C ARG A 160 -0.62 24.48 -6.84
N PRO A 161 -1.33 24.35 -5.70
CA PRO A 161 -0.68 24.10 -4.41
C PRO A 161 -0.04 22.71 -4.38
N THR A 162 1.05 22.59 -3.61
CA THR A 162 1.58 21.27 -3.23
C THR A 162 0.55 20.59 -2.34
N PRO A 163 0.15 19.34 -2.62
CA PRO A 163 -0.83 18.64 -1.81
C PRO A 163 -0.26 18.37 -0.41
N ILE A 164 -1.04 18.70 0.62
CA ILE A 164 -0.74 18.39 2.02
C ILE A 164 -0.97 16.90 2.27
N GLY A 165 -0.08 16.27 3.01
CA GLY A 165 -0.21 14.87 3.37
C GLY A 165 1.13 14.20 3.67
N SER A 166 1.04 12.92 3.98
CA SER A 166 2.19 12.04 4.21
C SER A 166 2.45 11.19 2.97
N TYR A 167 3.68 11.26 2.48
CA TYR A 167 4.14 10.55 1.29
C TYR A 167 5.42 9.78 1.62
N SER A 168 5.87 8.97 0.66
CA SER A 168 7.19 8.36 0.68
C SER A 168 7.92 8.66 -0.62
N ALA A 169 9.26 8.63 -0.59
CA ALA A 169 10.07 8.76 -1.80
C ALA A 169 9.83 7.57 -2.73
N LEU A 170 9.22 7.80 -3.89
CA LEU A 170 8.77 6.76 -4.82
C LEU A 170 9.84 6.33 -5.82
N SER A 171 10.60 7.30 -6.33
CA SER A 171 11.68 7.09 -7.29
C SER A 171 12.69 8.22 -7.19
N LYS A 172 13.88 7.98 -7.77
CA LYS A 172 14.98 8.93 -7.80
C LYS A 172 15.57 8.98 -9.20
N GLU A 173 15.57 10.17 -9.82
CA GLU A 173 16.18 10.40 -11.13
C GLU A 173 17.20 11.54 -11.04
N ARG A 174 18.46 11.27 -11.44
CA ARG A 174 19.48 12.34 -11.51
C ARG A 174 19.07 13.45 -12.45
N THR A 175 18.36 13.10 -13.53
CA THR A 175 17.79 14.03 -14.49
C THR A 175 16.44 13.51 -14.95
N VAL A 176 15.43 14.38 -14.96
CA VAL A 176 14.09 14.06 -15.47
C VAL A 176 13.55 15.23 -16.28
N VAL A 177 12.93 14.92 -17.41
CA VAL A 177 12.15 15.91 -18.17
C VAL A 177 10.75 15.94 -17.59
N MET A 178 10.44 17.01 -16.86
CA MET A 178 9.10 17.25 -16.33
C MET A 178 8.30 17.98 -17.40
N ASP A 179 7.30 17.30 -17.95
CA ASP A 179 6.46 17.79 -19.04
C ASP A 179 5.02 17.84 -18.54
N SER A 180 4.46 19.04 -18.44
CA SER A 180 3.13 19.27 -17.88
C SER A 180 2.01 18.54 -18.64
N ARG A 181 2.26 18.16 -19.90
CA ARG A 181 1.29 17.39 -20.70
C ARG A 181 1.07 15.98 -20.14
N THR A 182 2.07 15.41 -19.47
CA THR A 182 1.98 14.08 -18.83
C THR A 182 1.00 14.04 -17.67
N ILE A 183 0.68 15.22 -17.11
CA ILE A 183 -0.31 15.41 -16.04
C ILE A 183 -1.54 16.19 -16.54
N GLY A 184 -1.74 16.26 -17.86
CA GLY A 184 -2.94 16.82 -18.48
C GLY A 184 -2.94 18.34 -18.68
N ILE A 185 -1.81 19.04 -18.51
CA ILE A 185 -1.70 20.49 -18.72
C ILE A 185 -1.00 20.78 -20.07
N PRO A 186 -1.71 21.31 -21.09
CA PRO A 186 -1.11 21.66 -22.37
C PRO A 186 -0.04 22.75 -22.26
N LEU A 187 0.99 22.72 -23.12
CA LEU A 187 2.04 23.75 -23.12
C LEU A 187 1.54 25.15 -23.54
N SER A 188 0.40 25.23 -24.22
CA SER A 188 -0.27 26.49 -24.55
C SER A 188 -1.01 27.11 -23.36
N SER A 189 -1.16 26.37 -22.25
CA SER A 189 -1.74 26.89 -21.01
C SER A 189 -0.76 27.85 -20.33
N PRO A 190 -1.24 28.88 -19.60
CA PRO A 190 -0.41 29.69 -18.72
C PRO A 190 0.35 28.88 -17.65
N ASP A 191 -0.12 27.68 -17.31
CA ASP A 191 0.54 26.74 -16.39
C ASP A 191 1.37 25.66 -17.11
N GLY A 192 1.48 25.75 -18.44
CA GLY A 192 2.23 24.81 -19.26
C GLY A 192 3.74 24.91 -19.00
N TYR A 193 4.41 23.77 -18.84
CA TYR A 193 5.86 23.75 -18.68
C TYR A 193 6.49 22.50 -19.28
N LYS A 194 7.74 22.65 -19.73
CA LYS A 194 8.63 21.54 -20.06
C LYS A 194 10.03 21.89 -19.58
N ILE A 195 10.43 21.31 -18.46
CA ILE A 195 11.70 21.61 -17.80
C ILE A 195 12.54 20.35 -17.65
N THR A 196 13.85 20.50 -17.72
CA THR A 196 14.78 19.42 -17.35
C THR A 196 15.26 19.69 -15.93
N ALA A 197 14.75 18.91 -14.98
CA ALA A 197 15.10 19.02 -13.57
C ALA A 197 16.21 18.02 -13.23
N SER A 198 17.05 18.38 -12.27
CA SER A 198 18.12 17.53 -11.73
C SER A 198 17.86 17.17 -10.27
N TYR A 199 18.45 16.06 -9.82
CA TYR A 199 18.33 15.55 -8.45
C TYR A 199 16.87 15.40 -8.01
N ALA A 200 16.06 14.76 -8.86
CA ALA A 200 14.64 14.64 -8.65
C ALA A 200 14.31 13.42 -7.79
N VAL A 201 13.57 13.67 -6.70
CA VAL A 201 13.00 12.64 -5.83
C VAL A 201 11.49 12.71 -5.98
N ARG A 202 10.88 11.67 -6.56
CA ARG A 202 9.43 11.63 -6.81
C ARG A 202 8.69 11.44 -5.50
N VAL A 203 7.69 12.30 -5.26
CA VAL A 203 6.80 12.26 -4.09
C VAL A 203 5.44 11.67 -4.45
N THR A 204 4.93 11.99 -5.65
CA THR A 204 3.65 11.45 -6.14
C THR A 204 3.75 10.97 -7.59
N TRP A 205 2.91 9.99 -7.94
CA TRP A 205 2.74 9.58 -9.34
C TRP A 205 2.04 10.67 -10.19
N SER A 206 1.30 11.58 -9.55
CA SER A 206 0.71 12.77 -10.18
C SER A 206 1.73 13.87 -10.52
N GLY A 207 3.02 13.67 -10.25
CA GLY A 207 4.09 14.52 -10.75
C GLY A 207 4.68 15.52 -9.75
N VAL A 208 4.47 15.33 -8.44
CA VAL A 208 5.16 16.12 -7.41
C VAL A 208 6.54 15.54 -7.15
N TYR A 209 7.53 16.42 -7.10
CA TYR A 209 8.93 16.09 -6.86
C TYR A 209 9.58 17.05 -5.86
N VAL A 210 10.58 16.56 -5.12
CA VAL A 210 11.64 17.41 -4.55
C VAL A 210 12.77 17.46 -5.57
N HIS A 211 13.22 18.65 -6.00
CA HIS A 211 14.27 18.74 -7.03
C HIS A 211 15.04 20.06 -7.03
N SER A 212 16.14 20.07 -7.79
CA SER A 212 16.93 21.29 -8.05
C SER A 212 16.17 22.26 -8.94
N ALA A 213 16.08 23.51 -8.50
CA ALA A 213 15.37 24.57 -9.21
C ALA A 213 16.17 25.90 -9.17
N PRO A 214 17.31 25.98 -9.86
CA PRO A 214 18.18 27.16 -9.86
C PRO A 214 17.48 28.45 -10.30
N TRP A 215 16.43 28.34 -11.13
CA TRP A 215 15.63 29.47 -11.59
C TRP A 215 14.71 30.09 -10.52
N SER A 216 14.60 29.48 -9.33
CA SER A 216 13.68 29.93 -8.27
C SER A 216 14.36 30.18 -6.93
N VAL A 217 15.70 30.23 -6.89
CA VAL A 217 16.46 30.41 -5.64
C VAL A 217 16.05 31.67 -4.88
N ASP A 218 15.74 32.76 -5.58
CA ASP A 218 15.29 34.02 -4.97
C ASP A 218 13.90 33.92 -4.33
N SER A 219 13.10 32.91 -4.68
CA SER A 219 11.79 32.64 -4.06
C SER A 219 11.88 31.63 -2.93
N GLN A 220 12.91 30.78 -2.89
CA GLN A 220 13.05 29.73 -1.87
C GLN A 220 13.26 30.36 -0.49
N GLY A 221 12.40 30.02 0.47
CA GLY A 221 12.37 30.67 1.79
C GLY A 221 11.45 31.89 1.88
N TYR A 222 10.83 32.33 0.78
CA TYR A 222 10.05 33.58 0.73
C TYR A 222 8.70 33.49 0.03
N ALA A 223 8.57 32.63 -0.99
CA ALA A 223 7.35 32.50 -1.77
C ALA A 223 7.21 31.12 -2.43
N ASN A 224 5.97 30.69 -2.63
CA ASN A 224 5.63 29.45 -3.34
C ASN A 224 5.33 29.76 -4.82
N VAL A 225 6.23 29.35 -5.72
CA VAL A 225 6.13 29.68 -7.15
C VAL A 225 6.04 28.47 -8.09
N SER A 226 6.10 27.23 -7.56
CA SER A 226 6.11 26.03 -8.38
C SER A 226 4.70 25.62 -8.85
N HIS A 227 4.61 24.54 -9.64
CA HIS A 227 3.33 23.90 -10.02
C HIS A 227 2.95 22.72 -9.11
N GLY A 228 3.55 22.63 -7.92
CA GLY A 228 3.32 21.58 -6.94
C GLY A 228 4.61 20.95 -6.42
N CYS A 229 5.71 21.01 -7.17
CA CYS A 229 7.02 20.54 -6.73
C CYS A 229 7.56 21.33 -5.52
N ILE A 230 8.45 20.68 -4.77
CA ILE A 230 9.25 21.28 -3.70
C ILE A 230 10.59 21.67 -4.33
N ASN A 231 10.72 22.95 -4.67
CA ASN A 231 11.91 23.51 -5.29
C ASN A 231 12.99 23.74 -4.23
N LEU A 232 14.19 23.23 -4.48
CA LEU A 232 15.38 23.47 -3.66
C LEU A 232 16.52 24.09 -4.48
N SER A 233 17.49 24.69 -3.79
CA SER A 233 18.74 25.09 -4.43
C SER A 233 19.48 23.87 -4.96
N PRO A 234 20.36 24.01 -5.98
CA PRO A 234 21.09 22.87 -6.54
C PRO A 234 21.83 22.05 -5.48
N ASP A 235 22.51 22.71 -4.53
CA ASP A 235 23.26 22.04 -3.47
C ASP A 235 22.36 21.30 -2.47
N ASN A 236 21.21 21.90 -2.12
CA ASN A 236 20.24 21.29 -1.23
C ASN A 236 19.58 20.07 -1.89
N ALA A 237 19.21 20.18 -3.16
CA ALA A 237 18.62 19.08 -3.92
C ALA A 237 19.61 17.92 -4.11
N ALA A 238 20.87 18.21 -4.45
CA ALA A 238 21.91 17.19 -4.59
C ALA A 238 22.13 16.44 -3.26
N TRP A 239 22.28 17.18 -2.16
CA TRP A 239 22.44 16.58 -0.84
C TRP A 239 21.24 15.73 -0.44
N TYR A 240 20.01 16.22 -0.66
CA TYR A 240 18.81 15.46 -0.31
C TYR A 240 18.70 14.21 -1.15
N PHE A 241 18.96 14.31 -2.46
CA PHE A 241 18.98 13.17 -3.36
C PHE A 241 20.00 12.12 -2.92
N ASP A 242 21.19 12.50 -2.46
CA ASP A 242 22.18 11.52 -2.01
C ASP A 242 21.85 10.94 -0.61
N THR A 243 21.08 11.66 0.21
CA THR A 243 20.72 11.26 1.58
C THR A 243 19.48 10.36 1.64
N VAL A 244 18.45 10.67 0.85
CA VAL A 244 17.15 9.99 0.89
C VAL A 244 17.18 8.63 0.19
N ARG A 245 16.47 7.66 0.72
CA ARG A 245 16.21 6.33 0.12
C ARG A 245 14.78 6.23 -0.37
N LEU A 246 14.53 5.25 -1.25
CA LEU A 246 13.16 4.93 -1.60
C LEU A 246 12.41 4.46 -0.36
N GLY A 247 11.18 4.93 -0.18
CA GLY A 247 10.38 4.66 1.02
C GLY A 247 10.67 5.57 2.21
N ASP A 248 11.61 6.53 2.13
CA ASP A 248 11.78 7.50 3.21
C ASP A 248 10.59 8.48 3.24
N PRO A 249 10.10 8.87 4.44
CA PRO A 249 8.93 9.72 4.58
C PRO A 249 9.17 11.16 4.12
N ILE A 250 8.19 11.68 3.37
CA ILE A 250 8.09 13.08 2.95
C ILE A 250 6.73 13.59 3.38
N GLU A 251 6.70 14.50 4.34
CA GLU A 251 5.46 15.12 4.80
C GLU A 251 5.36 16.55 4.26
N VAL A 252 4.16 16.90 3.78
CA VAL A 252 3.84 18.27 3.39
C VAL A 252 2.82 18.81 4.38
N ILE A 253 3.19 19.87 5.08
CA ILE A 253 2.35 20.57 6.05
C ILE A 253 2.07 22.01 5.59
N ALA A 254 1.04 22.60 6.19
CA ALA A 254 0.61 23.96 5.90
C ALA A 254 1.69 25.03 6.18
#